data_AF-S2E4X1-F1
#
_entry.id   AF-S2E4X1-F1
#
_cell.length_a   1.000
_cell.length_b   1.000
_cell.length_c   1.000
_cell.angle_alpha   90.00
_cell.angle_beta   90.00
_cell.angle_gamma   90.00
#
_symmetry.space_group_name_H-M   'P 1'
#
loop_
_entity.id
_entity.type
_entity.pdbx_description
1 polymer ?
#
loop_
_entity_poly.entity_id
_entity_poly.type
_entity_poly.pdbx_seq_one_letter_code
_entity_poly.pdbx_strand_id
1 'polypeptide(L)'
;MIREYMNVLANERWRISESKTCVMVNGEGIVPEMMTGTISSLIAGSPKNAGKIIILRTGGEENTIKFSSRKSFGCKSEINLSELMKIGAEKFDGVGGGHNAAAGAKITKDKLDGFLDYLEVNVVNMPSSGSTQ
;
A
#
# COMPACT_ATOMS: atom_id res chain seq x y z
N MET A 1 -8.82 -1.24 -20.11
CA MET A 1 -9.07 -1.42 -18.65
C MET A 1 -7.80 -1.35 -17.78
N ILE A 2 -7.02 -2.41 -17.51
CA ILE A 2 -5.82 -2.30 -16.62
C ILE A 2 -4.82 -1.24 -17.09
N ARG A 3 -4.57 -1.17 -18.40
CA ARG A 3 -3.67 -0.16 -19.00
C ARG A 3 -4.16 1.28 -18.76
N GLU A 4 -5.46 1.53 -18.77
CA GLU A 4 -6.01 2.87 -18.48
C GLU A 4 -5.75 3.26 -17.04
N TYR A 5 -5.99 2.36 -16.08
CA TYR A 5 -5.71 2.63 -14.66
C TYR A 5 -4.23 2.98 -14.46
N MET A 6 -3.34 2.17 -15.03
CA MET A 6 -1.90 2.41 -14.94
C MET A 6 -1.48 3.73 -15.60
N ASN A 7 -2.13 4.11 -16.71
CA ASN A 7 -1.87 5.38 -17.39
C ASN A 7 -2.29 6.57 -16.52
N VAL A 8 -3.48 6.52 -15.90
CA VAL A 8 -3.93 7.58 -14.98
C VAL A 8 -3.01 7.69 -13.77
N LEU A 9 -2.70 6.55 -13.12
CA LEU A 9 -1.79 6.52 -11.97
C LEU A 9 -0.40 7.07 -12.30
N ALA A 10 0.10 6.88 -13.53
CA ALA A 10 1.40 7.36 -13.95
C ALA A 10 1.42 8.87 -14.29
N ASN A 11 0.32 9.42 -14.80
CA ASN A 11 0.24 10.82 -15.24
C ASN A 11 -0.25 11.78 -14.13
N GLU A 12 -1.12 11.30 -13.24
CA GLU A 12 -1.65 12.10 -12.13
C GLU A 12 -0.75 12.02 -10.90
N ARG A 13 0.29 12.88 -10.86
CA ARG A 13 1.34 12.84 -9.82
C ARG A 13 0.81 12.91 -8.38
N TRP A 14 -0.32 13.58 -8.15
CA TRP A 14 -0.94 13.68 -6.82
C TRP A 14 -1.41 12.33 -6.27
N ARG A 15 -1.55 11.30 -7.12
CA ARG A 15 -1.93 9.95 -6.71
C ARG A 15 -0.76 9.14 -6.15
N ILE A 16 0.48 9.58 -6.34
CA ILE A 16 1.65 8.84 -5.91
C ILE A 16 2.43 9.69 -4.90
N SER A 17 2.65 9.12 -3.73
CA SER A 17 3.62 9.61 -2.76
C SER A 17 4.74 8.59 -2.63
N GLU A 18 5.97 9.00 -2.93
CA GLU A 18 7.13 8.12 -2.99
C GLU A 18 8.17 8.52 -1.94
N SER A 19 8.66 7.52 -1.20
CA SER A 19 9.79 7.63 -0.29
C SER A 19 10.91 6.67 -0.70
N LYS A 20 11.98 6.61 0.11
CA LYS A 20 13.08 5.67 -0.11
C LYS A 20 12.62 4.21 0.01
N THR A 21 11.72 3.92 0.95
CA THR A 21 11.32 2.56 1.33
C THR A 21 9.91 2.19 0.88
N CYS A 22 9.07 3.17 0.50
CA CYS A 22 7.65 2.95 0.24
C CYS A 22 7.15 3.77 -0.95
N VAL A 23 6.14 3.25 -1.63
CA VAL A 23 5.31 3.97 -2.62
C VAL A 23 3.86 3.84 -2.21
N MET A 24 3.23 4.94 -1.84
CA MET A 24 1.80 5.03 -1.57
C MET A 24 1.06 5.47 -2.83
N VAL A 25 -0.02 4.77 -3.15
CA VAL A 25 -0.79 4.94 -4.40
C VAL A 25 -2.26 5.15 -4.08
N ASN A 26 -2.82 6.28 -4.51
CA ASN A 26 -4.24 6.58 -4.41
C ASN A 26 -4.98 6.20 -5.71
N GLY A 27 -5.60 5.02 -5.69
CA GLY A 27 -6.45 4.51 -6.75
C GLY A 27 -7.93 4.91 -6.65
N GLU A 28 -8.32 5.73 -5.67
CA GLU A 28 -9.73 6.14 -5.49
C GLU A 28 -10.29 6.80 -6.76
N GLY A 29 -11.49 6.39 -7.16
CA GLY A 29 -12.16 6.84 -8.38
C GLY A 29 -11.66 6.22 -9.69
N ILE A 30 -10.63 5.35 -9.65
CA ILE A 30 -10.02 4.75 -10.85
C ILE A 30 -9.89 3.24 -10.73
N VAL A 31 -9.29 2.75 -9.64
CA VAL A 31 -9.01 1.33 -9.42
C VAL A 31 -10.19 0.70 -8.69
N PRO A 32 -10.87 -0.29 -9.28
CA PRO A 32 -11.95 -1.01 -8.60
C PRO A 32 -11.43 -1.76 -7.36
N GLU A 33 -12.27 -1.88 -6.34
CA GLU A 33 -11.92 -2.55 -5.08
C GLU A 33 -11.32 -3.96 -5.29
N MET A 34 -11.95 -4.75 -6.16
CA MET A 34 -11.55 -6.12 -6.48
C MET A 34 -10.21 -6.22 -7.22
N MET A 35 -9.73 -5.12 -7.81
CA MET A 35 -8.50 -5.09 -8.60
C MET A 35 -7.29 -4.53 -7.83
N THR A 36 -7.48 -4.04 -6.60
CA THR A 36 -6.40 -3.48 -5.77
C THR A 36 -5.18 -4.39 -5.69
N GLY A 37 -5.40 -5.70 -5.51
CA GLY A 37 -4.34 -6.70 -5.43
C GLY A 37 -3.58 -6.93 -6.74
N THR A 38 -4.27 -6.85 -7.89
CA THR A 38 -3.65 -6.98 -9.21
C THR A 38 -2.82 -5.74 -9.55
N ILE A 39 -3.38 -4.54 -9.32
CA ILE A 39 -2.71 -3.28 -9.62
C ILE A 39 -1.50 -3.08 -8.70
N SER A 40 -1.62 -3.36 -7.39
CA SER A 40 -0.49 -3.27 -6.47
C SER A 40 0.64 -4.21 -6.85
N SER A 41 0.34 -5.43 -7.30
CA SER A 41 1.34 -6.39 -7.80
C SER A 41 2.03 -5.90 -9.07
N LEU A 42 1.29 -5.31 -10.03
CA LEU A 42 1.88 -4.76 -11.25
C LEU A 42 2.83 -3.59 -10.95
N ILE A 43 2.44 -2.72 -10.01
CA ILE A 43 3.28 -1.62 -9.55
C ILE A 43 4.53 -2.17 -8.85
N ALA A 44 4.39 -3.18 -8.00
CA ALA A 44 5.49 -3.83 -7.29
C ALA A 44 6.46 -4.60 -8.21
N GLY A 45 5.98 -5.08 -9.36
CA GLY A 45 6.80 -5.71 -10.39
C GLY A 45 7.57 -4.74 -11.29
N SER A 46 7.33 -3.42 -11.17
CA SER A 46 8.02 -2.42 -11.98
C SER A 46 9.47 -2.22 -11.47
N PRO A 47 10.49 -2.26 -12.35
CA PRO A 47 11.89 -2.08 -11.94
C PRO A 47 12.16 -0.78 -11.18
N LYS A 48 11.43 0.30 -11.48
CA LYS A 48 11.55 1.60 -10.80
C LYS A 48 11.22 1.54 -9.31
N ASN A 49 10.44 0.53 -8.91
CA ASN A 49 9.95 0.36 -7.54
C ASN A 49 10.73 -0.72 -6.78
N ALA A 50 11.76 -1.31 -7.38
CA ALA A 50 12.55 -2.37 -6.75
C ALA A 50 13.09 -1.94 -5.38
N GLY A 51 13.05 -2.87 -4.42
CA GLY A 51 13.49 -2.61 -3.05
C GLY A 51 12.46 -1.96 -2.13
N LYS A 52 11.29 -1.51 -2.65
CA LYS A 52 10.28 -0.77 -1.89
C LYS A 52 9.06 -1.60 -1.50
N ILE A 53 8.31 -1.13 -0.51
CA ILE A 53 6.95 -1.57 -0.23
C ILE A 53 5.98 -0.71 -1.04
N ILE A 54 4.99 -1.33 -1.66
CA ILE A 54 3.91 -0.64 -2.36
C ILE A 54 2.66 -0.74 -1.50
N ILE A 55 1.95 0.38 -1.33
CA ILE A 55 0.66 0.42 -0.64
C ILE A 55 -0.32 1.16 -1.56
N LEU A 56 -1.32 0.45 -2.07
CA LEU A 56 -2.39 1.02 -2.88
C LEU A 56 -3.66 1.11 -2.05
N ARG A 57 -4.34 2.26 -2.10
CA ARG A 57 -5.69 2.45 -1.54
C ARG A 57 -6.72 2.76 -2.62
N THR A 58 -7.96 2.34 -2.40
CA THR A 58 -9.11 2.78 -3.19
C THR A 58 -10.38 2.77 -2.35
N GLY A 59 -11.43 3.44 -2.81
CA GLY A 59 -12.76 3.35 -2.21
C GLY A 59 -13.33 1.94 -2.35
N GLY A 60 -13.92 1.44 -1.27
CA GLY A 60 -14.66 0.19 -1.25
C GLY A 60 -16.15 0.41 -1.05
N GLU A 61 -16.87 -0.69 -0.88
CA GLU A 61 -18.29 -0.68 -0.52
C GLU A 61 -18.54 -0.03 0.85
N GLU A 62 -19.78 0.38 1.12
CA GLU A 62 -20.23 0.86 2.43
C GLU A 62 -19.38 1.98 3.04
N ASN A 63 -18.91 2.93 2.22
CA ASN A 63 -18.07 4.05 2.65
C ASN A 63 -16.76 3.59 3.33
N THR A 64 -16.21 2.47 2.88
CA THR A 64 -14.91 1.95 3.32
C THR A 64 -13.79 2.35 2.37
N ILE A 65 -12.55 2.23 2.85
CA ILE A 65 -11.34 2.30 2.05
C ILE A 65 -10.64 0.95 2.14
N LYS A 66 -10.27 0.39 0.99
CA LYS A 66 -9.50 -0.84 0.90
C LYS A 66 -8.06 -0.54 0.54
N PHE A 67 -7.16 -1.27 1.21
CA PHE A 67 -5.73 -1.21 1.02
C PHE A 67 -5.21 -2.54 0.53
N SER A 68 -4.21 -2.49 -0.35
CA SER A 68 -3.40 -3.63 -0.75
C SER A 68 -1.93 -3.25 -0.68
N SER A 69 -1.14 -4.05 0.03
CA SER A 69 0.31 -3.89 0.11
C SER A 69 1.08 -5.03 -0.52
N ARG A 70 2.26 -4.71 -1.04
CA ARG A 70 3.19 -5.65 -1.69
C ARG A 70 4.62 -5.28 -1.37
N LYS A 71 5.46 -6.27 -1.05
CA LYS A 71 6.92 -6.12 -1.16
C LYS A 71 7.28 -6.23 -2.65
N SER A 72 7.95 -5.23 -3.20
CA SER A 72 8.47 -5.28 -4.57
C SER A 72 9.64 -6.26 -4.69
N PHE A 73 10.04 -6.53 -5.93
CA PHE A 73 11.23 -7.33 -6.19
C PHE A 73 12.47 -6.74 -5.49
N GLY A 74 13.23 -7.60 -4.80
CA GLY A 74 14.43 -7.21 -4.07
C GLY A 74 14.19 -6.40 -2.79
N CYS A 75 12.94 -6.26 -2.33
CA CYS A 75 12.62 -5.61 -1.05
C CYS A 75 13.17 -6.41 0.13
N LYS A 76 14.14 -5.82 0.84
CA LYS A 76 14.80 -6.38 2.03
C LYS A 76 14.19 -5.87 3.34
N SER A 77 12.97 -5.32 3.29
CA SER A 77 12.30 -4.86 4.50
C SER A 77 11.88 -6.07 5.35
N GLU A 78 12.24 -6.05 6.64
CA GLU A 78 11.83 -7.04 7.64
C GLU A 78 10.36 -6.88 8.06
N ILE A 79 9.67 -5.83 7.58
CA ILE A 79 8.27 -5.56 7.93
C ILE A 79 7.38 -6.72 7.47
N ASN A 80 6.67 -7.35 8.41
CA ASN A 80 5.60 -8.28 8.07
C ASN A 80 4.34 -7.52 7.65
N LEU A 81 4.02 -7.53 6.35
CA LEU A 81 2.87 -6.78 5.84
C LEU A 81 1.52 -7.30 6.37
N SER A 82 1.42 -8.59 6.69
CA SER A 82 0.21 -9.16 7.30
C SER A 82 -0.05 -8.56 8.67
N GLU A 83 0.98 -8.54 9.52
CA GLU A 83 0.91 -7.96 10.86
C GLU A 83 0.69 -6.45 10.81
N LEU A 84 1.43 -5.72 9.97
CA LEU A 84 1.26 -4.28 9.77
C LEU A 84 -0.20 -3.94 9.43
N MET A 85 -0.78 -4.63 8.44
CA MET A 85 -2.14 -4.35 7.98
C MET A 85 -3.17 -4.79 9.00
N LYS A 86 -2.97 -5.91 9.69
CA LYS A 86 -3.88 -6.40 10.73
C LYS A 86 -3.90 -5.46 11.94
N ILE A 87 -2.75 -5.23 12.56
CA ILE A 87 -2.62 -4.39 13.77
C ILE A 87 -3.07 -2.96 13.47
N GLY A 88 -2.65 -2.42 12.33
CA GLY A 88 -3.08 -1.10 11.89
C GLY A 88 -4.59 -1.04 11.74
N ALA A 89 -5.21 -1.95 10.99
CA ALA A 89 -6.65 -1.92 10.76
C ALA A 89 -7.46 -2.10 12.05
N GLU A 90 -7.06 -3.03 12.93
CA GLU A 90 -7.71 -3.27 14.22
C GLU A 90 -7.70 -2.02 15.12
N LYS A 91 -6.64 -1.20 15.07
CA LYS A 91 -6.55 0.08 15.79
C LYS A 91 -7.57 1.12 15.32
N PHE A 92 -8.07 0.98 14.10
CA PHE A 92 -9.03 1.89 13.46
C PHE A 92 -10.36 1.19 13.14
N ASP A 93 -10.76 0.23 13.98
CA ASP A 93 -12.04 -0.49 13.89
C ASP A 93 -12.25 -1.21 12.54
N GLY A 94 -11.15 -1.52 11.85
CA GLY A 94 -11.13 -2.19 10.56
C GLY A 94 -10.66 -3.64 10.64
N VAL A 95 -10.49 -4.25 9.47
CA VAL A 95 -10.00 -5.63 9.32
C VAL A 95 -8.80 -5.67 8.40
N GLY A 96 -7.80 -6.48 8.73
CA GLY A 96 -6.59 -6.61 7.92
C GLY A 96 -5.90 -7.96 8.08
N GLY A 97 -4.99 -8.26 7.15
CA GLY A 97 -4.20 -9.49 7.17
C GLY A 97 -3.68 -9.89 5.79
N GLY A 98 -3.15 -11.12 5.71
CA GLY A 98 -2.58 -11.71 4.50
C GLY A 98 -1.27 -12.43 4.80
N HIS A 99 -0.26 -12.20 3.96
CA HIS A 99 1.07 -12.81 4.04
C HIS A 99 2.15 -11.76 4.28
N ASN A 100 3.33 -12.21 4.72
CA ASN A 100 4.51 -11.37 4.95
C ASN A 100 4.82 -10.40 3.79
N ALA A 101 4.71 -10.87 2.54
CA ALA A 101 5.04 -10.10 1.35
C ALA A 101 3.82 -9.46 0.65
N ALA A 102 2.59 -9.81 1.06
CA ALA A 102 1.37 -9.37 0.39
C ALA A 102 0.18 -9.41 1.35
N ALA A 103 -0.36 -8.24 1.68
CA ALA A 103 -1.46 -8.11 2.63
C ALA A 103 -2.48 -7.06 2.16
N GLY A 104 -3.55 -6.92 2.92
CA GLY A 104 -4.56 -5.89 2.72
C GLY A 104 -5.25 -5.51 4.02
N ALA A 105 -5.94 -4.37 3.98
CA ALA A 105 -6.74 -3.86 5.07
C ALA A 105 -8.02 -3.20 4.52
N LYS A 106 -9.06 -3.14 5.34
CA LYS A 106 -10.29 -2.40 5.09
C LYS A 106 -10.65 -1.62 6.34
N ILE A 107 -10.88 -0.32 6.19
CA ILE A 107 -11.27 0.61 7.25
C ILE A 107 -12.43 1.48 6.77
N THR A 108 -13.14 2.15 7.66
CA THR A 108 -14.12 3.17 7.27
C THR A 108 -13.43 4.47 6.86
N LYS A 109 -14.07 5.26 6.00
CA LYS A 109 -13.47 6.48 5.42
C LYS A 109 -13.10 7.54 6.45
N ASP A 110 -13.84 7.63 7.55
CA ASP A 110 -13.57 8.56 8.66
C ASP A 110 -12.27 8.27 9.42
N LYS A 111 -11.71 7.06 9.26
CA LYS A 111 -10.44 6.65 9.89
C LYS A 111 -9.23 6.76 8.97
N LEU A 112 -9.43 7.20 7.73
CA LEU A 112 -8.40 7.21 6.70
C LEU A 112 -7.13 7.94 7.14
N ASP A 113 -7.28 9.16 7.64
CA ASP A 113 -6.13 10.01 7.99
C ASP A 113 -5.27 9.36 9.08
N GLY A 114 -5.89 8.86 10.14
CA GLY A 114 -5.18 8.15 11.21
C GLY A 114 -4.48 6.87 10.73
N PHE A 115 -5.09 6.14 9.80
CA PHE A 115 -4.45 4.95 9.24
C PHE A 115 -3.27 5.29 8.30
N LEU A 116 -3.35 6.39 7.56
CA LEU A 116 -2.22 6.89 6.76
C LEU A 116 -1.04 7.29 7.65
N ASP A 117 -1.30 8.02 8.75
CA ASP A 117 -0.27 8.38 9.74
C ASP A 117 0.39 7.14 10.34
N TYR A 118 -0.41 6.11 10.66
CA TYR A 118 0.10 4.83 11.14
C TYR A 118 1.05 4.19 10.12
N LEU A 119 0.68 4.14 8.83
CA LEU A 119 1.51 3.55 7.79
C LEU A 119 2.80 4.36 7.56
N GLU A 120 2.74 5.68 7.67
CA GLU A 120 3.90 6.55 7.52
C GLU A 120 4.93 6.29 8.62
N VAL A 121 4.49 6.23 9.88
CA VAL A 121 5.37 5.92 11.03
C VAL A 121 5.97 4.51 10.93
N ASN A 122 5.17 3.52 10.54
CA ASN A 122 5.60 2.11 10.61
C ASN A 122 6.26 1.59 9.32
N VAL A 123 6.23 2.35 8.22
CA VAL A 123 6.81 1.91 6.92
C VAL A 123 7.75 2.95 6.33
N VAL A 124 7.33 4.21 6.28
CA VAL A 124 8.08 5.27 5.60
C VAL A 124 9.27 5.72 6.45
N ASN A 125 9.06 5.86 7.77
CA ASN A 125 10.05 6.36 8.70
C ASN A 125 10.95 5.28 9.32
N MET A 126 10.76 4.01 8.94
CA MET A 126 11.71 2.98 9.37
C MET A 126 13.06 3.18 8.70
N PRO A 127 14.16 3.22 9.46
CA PRO A 127 15.49 3.16 8.87
C PRO A 127 15.59 1.84 8.11
N SER A 128 15.94 1.92 6.82
CA SER A 128 16.46 0.76 6.11
C SER A 128 17.59 0.20 6.95
N SER A 129 17.45 -1.04 7.46
CA SER A 129 18.50 -1.79 8.13
C SER A 129 19.61 -2.10 7.12
N GLY A 130 20.34 -1.05 6.74
CA GLY A 130 21.64 -1.11 6.11
C GLY A 130 22.68 -1.09 7.21
N SER A 131 22.79 -2.20 7.94
CA SER A 131 23.96 -2.47 8.76
C SER A 131 24.88 -3.35 7.94
N THR A 132 25.93 -2.71 7.44
CA THR A 132 27.14 -3.29 6.88
C THR A 132 27.71 -4.39 7.78
N GLN A 133 27.87 -5.60 7.23
CA GLN A 133 29.11 -6.39 7.27
C GLN A 133 29.02 -7.54 6.27
#